data_AF-A0A7X7K2G4-F1
#
_entry.id   AF-A0A7X7K2G4-F1
#
_cell.length_a   1.000
_cell.length_b   1.000
_cell.length_c   1.000
_cell.angle_alpha   90.00
_cell.angle_beta   90.00
_cell.angle_gamma   90.00
#
_symmetry.space_group_name_H-M   'P 1'
#
loop_
_entity.id
_entity.type
_entity.pdbx_description
1 polymer ?
#
loop_
_entity_poly.entity_id
_entity_poly.type
_entity_poly.pdbx_seq_one_letter_code
_entity_poly.pdbx_strand_id
1 'polypeptide(L)'
;MSAPVWHLSEDRFFDPNSDQRAIAHELYQSVAHAPIVSPHGHVDPRLFADPDASFGTPADLLIIPDHYVSRMLVSQGVPLEALGVPRVDSGPVEQDHRRIWQL
;
A
#
# COMPACT_ATOMS: atom_id res chain seq x y z
N MET A 1 18.63 -12.74 -12.96
CA MET A 1 17.28 -13.31 -13.15
C MET A 1 16.35 -12.14 -13.43
N SER A 2 15.55 -12.19 -14.50
CA SER A 2 14.53 -11.15 -14.70
C SER A 2 13.48 -11.31 -13.61
N ALA A 3 13.06 -10.21 -13.00
CA ALA A 3 11.89 -10.24 -12.12
C ALA A 3 10.67 -10.76 -12.90
N PRO A 4 9.75 -11.50 -12.25
CA PRO A 4 8.51 -11.92 -12.89
C PRO A 4 7.71 -10.70 -13.33
N VAL A 5 7.14 -10.77 -14.54
CA VAL A 5 6.22 -9.74 -15.04
C VAL A 5 4.85 -10.03 -14.44
N TRP A 6 4.33 -9.08 -13.66
CA TRP A 6 2.98 -9.17 -13.11
C TRP A 6 1.96 -8.82 -14.20
N HIS A 7 1.10 -9.77 -14.57
CA HIS A 7 -0.03 -9.51 -15.46
C HIS A 7 -1.29 -9.25 -14.64
N LEU A 8 -1.68 -7.99 -14.51
CA LEU A 8 -2.94 -7.59 -13.89
C LEU A 8 -4.02 -7.51 -14.97
N SER A 9 -4.97 -8.44 -14.93
CA SER A 9 -6.10 -8.42 -15.87
C SER A 9 -6.89 -7.11 -15.77
N GLU A 10 -7.34 -6.60 -16.91
CA GLU A 10 -8.34 -5.53 -16.95
C GLU A 10 -9.67 -6.00 -16.34
N ASP A 11 -9.93 -7.31 -16.36
CA ASP A 11 -11.14 -7.96 -15.85
C ASP A 11 -11.03 -8.34 -14.36
N ARG A 12 -10.00 -7.86 -13.66
CA ARG A 12 -9.80 -8.19 -12.24
C ARG A 12 -11.04 -7.82 -11.42
N PHE A 13 -11.44 -8.71 -10.51
CA PHE A 13 -12.64 -8.61 -9.66
C PHE A 13 -13.99 -8.72 -10.39
N PHE A 14 -14.04 -8.89 -11.72
CA PHE A 14 -15.29 -9.21 -12.43
C PHE A 14 -15.60 -10.71 -12.38
N ASP A 15 -16.87 -11.04 -12.57
CA ASP A 15 -17.33 -12.43 -12.62
C ASP A 15 -16.73 -13.16 -13.85
N PRO A 16 -16.35 -14.45 -13.74
CA PRO A 16 -15.86 -15.22 -14.88
C PRO A 16 -16.92 -15.51 -15.95
N ASN A 17 -18.21 -15.43 -15.63
CA ASN A 17 -19.31 -15.52 -16.60
C ASN A 17 -19.27 -14.35 -17.59
N SER A 18 -19.30 -14.63 -18.89
CA SER A 18 -19.15 -13.63 -19.95
C SER A 18 -20.24 -12.56 -19.93
N ASP A 19 -21.48 -12.96 -19.64
CA ASP A 19 -22.63 -12.06 -19.72
C ASP A 19 -22.62 -11.10 -18.51
N GLN A 20 -22.28 -11.61 -17.33
CA GLN A 20 -22.09 -10.77 -16.14
C GLN A 20 -20.88 -9.84 -16.30
N ARG A 21 -19.77 -10.34 -16.87
CA ARG A 21 -18.57 -9.52 -17.11
C ARG A 21 -18.84 -8.40 -18.10
N ALA A 22 -19.61 -8.65 -19.16
CA ALA A 22 -19.98 -7.61 -20.13
C ALA A 22 -20.73 -6.46 -19.45
N ILE A 23 -21.69 -6.78 -18.57
CA ILE A 23 -22.42 -5.78 -17.77
C ILE A 23 -21.46 -5.03 -16.81
N ALA A 24 -20.55 -5.76 -16.14
CA ALA A 24 -19.57 -5.15 -15.24
C ALA A 24 -18.64 -4.17 -15.97
N HIS A 25 -18.22 -4.49 -17.20
CA HIS A 25 -17.43 -3.58 -18.03
C HIS A 25 -18.20 -2.30 -18.36
N GLU A 26 -19.45 -2.42 -18.83
CA GLU A 26 -20.28 -1.25 -19.17
C GLU A 26 -20.42 -0.31 -17.96
N LEU A 27 -20.74 -0.88 -16.79
CA LEU A 27 -20.85 -0.13 -15.54
C LEU A 27 -19.52 0.52 -15.14
N TYR A 28 -18.43 -0.26 -15.14
CA TYR A 28 -17.11 0.25 -14.75
C TYR A 28 -16.63 1.36 -15.69
N GLN A 29 -16.75 1.19 -17.01
CA GLN A 29 -16.33 2.18 -18.00
C GLN A 29 -17.07 3.51 -17.83
N SER A 30 -18.33 3.49 -17.38
CA SER A 30 -19.10 4.70 -17.11
C SER A 30 -18.57 5.54 -15.94
N VAL A 31 -17.79 4.94 -15.03
CA VAL A 31 -17.31 5.58 -13.79
C VAL A 31 -15.79 5.55 -13.59
N ALA A 32 -15.03 4.79 -14.38
CA ALA A 32 -13.59 4.56 -14.18
C ALA A 32 -12.77 5.85 -14.15
N HIS A 33 -13.24 6.91 -14.81
CA HIS A 33 -12.59 8.22 -14.89
C HIS A 33 -13.28 9.29 -14.04
N ALA A 34 -14.26 8.92 -13.22
CA ALA A 34 -14.86 9.85 -12.29
C ALA A 34 -13.82 10.30 -11.25
N PRO A 35 -13.88 11.56 -10.78
CA PRO A 35 -13.02 12.02 -9.69
C PRO A 35 -13.22 11.18 -8.43
N ILE A 36 -12.11 10.86 -7.75
CA ILE A 36 -12.16 10.21 -6.44
C ILE A 36 -12.62 11.25 -5.42
N VAL A 37 -13.78 11.00 -4.80
CA VAL A 37 -14.22 11.73 -3.62
C VAL A 37 -13.87 10.90 -2.40
N SER A 38 -12.86 11.31 -1.64
CA SER A 38 -12.43 10.67 -0.38
C SER A 38 -12.85 11.56 0.80
N PRO A 39 -14.08 11.43 1.32
CA PRO A 39 -14.60 12.32 2.37
C PRO A 39 -14.01 12.02 3.75
N HIS A 40 -13.24 10.94 3.88
CA HIS A 40 -12.58 10.52 5.11
C HIS A 40 -11.27 9.82 4.79
N GLY A 41 -10.19 10.24 5.46
CA GLY A 41 -8.85 9.68 5.28
C GLY A 41 -7.88 10.24 6.32
N HIS A 42 -6.68 9.66 6.35
CA HIS A 42 -5.63 9.98 7.33
C HIS A 42 -4.28 10.29 6.65
N VAL A 43 -4.31 10.82 5.43
CA VAL A 43 -3.09 11.30 4.76
C VAL A 43 -2.55 12.52 5.51
N ASP A 44 -1.24 12.55 5.78
CA ASP A 44 -0.62 13.68 6.47
C ASP A 44 -0.81 14.98 5.64
N PRO A 45 -1.50 16.01 6.19
CA PRO A 45 -1.74 17.26 5.48
C PRO A 45 -0.46 18.01 5.08
N ARG A 46 0.67 17.75 5.75
CA ARG A 46 1.96 18.35 5.41
C ARG A 46 2.38 18.05 3.98
N LEU A 47 2.04 16.88 3.44
CA LEU A 47 2.33 16.50 2.07
C LEU A 47 1.71 17.44 1.02
N PHE A 48 0.67 18.20 1.40
CA PHE A 48 0.01 19.16 0.52
C PHE A 48 0.38 20.62 0.83
N ALA A 49 0.87 20.91 2.03
CA ALA A 49 1.10 22.26 2.52
C ALA A 49 2.57 22.69 2.52
N ASP A 50 3.49 21.75 2.66
CA ASP A 50 4.93 21.98 2.75
C ASP A 50 5.59 21.61 1.42
N PRO A 51 6.24 22.57 0.71
CA PRO A 51 6.88 22.30 -0.58
C PRO A 51 8.07 21.34 -0.49
N ASP A 52 8.64 21.17 0.71
CA ASP A 52 9.77 20.28 0.95
C ASP A 52 9.34 18.91 1.50
N ALA A 53 8.03 18.70 1.73
CA ALA A 53 7.52 17.41 2.15
C ALA A 53 7.73 16.33 1.07
N SER A 54 8.15 15.14 1.51
CA SER A 54 8.33 13.99 0.64
C SER A 54 7.79 12.73 1.31
N PHE A 55 7.55 11.69 0.51
CA PHE A 55 7.19 10.37 1.01
C PHE A 55 8.34 9.61 1.68
N GLY A 56 9.57 10.13 1.65
CA GLY A 56 10.75 9.43 2.14
C GLY A 56 11.14 8.25 1.25
N THR A 57 11.54 7.14 1.86
CA THR A 57 11.89 5.90 1.15
C THR A 57 10.64 5.03 0.92
N PRO A 58 10.73 3.98 0.08
CA PRO A 58 9.63 3.01 -0.05
C PRO A 58 9.20 2.36 1.27
N ALA A 59 10.13 2.19 2.23
CA ALA A 59 9.78 1.65 3.55
C ALA A 59 8.94 2.67 4.36
N ASP A 60 9.27 3.96 4.28
CA ASP A 60 8.52 5.04 4.92
C ASP A 60 7.08 5.15 4.42
N LEU A 61 6.85 4.81 3.15
CA LEU A 61 5.53 4.92 2.53
C LEU A 61 4.71 3.62 2.62
N LEU A 62 5.32 2.46 2.37
CA LEU A 62 4.60 1.22 2.09
C LEU A 62 4.66 0.17 3.21
N ILE A 63 5.61 0.27 4.14
CA ILE A 63 5.83 -0.75 5.18
C ILE A 63 5.60 -0.18 6.57
N ILE A 64 6.41 0.81 6.98
CA ILE A 64 6.44 1.35 8.34
C ILE A 64 5.06 1.86 8.81
N PRO A 65 4.32 2.66 8.02
CA PRO A 65 3.03 3.19 8.46
C PRO A 65 1.85 2.22 8.26
N ASP A 66 2.03 1.15 7.46
CA ASP A 66 0.94 0.26 7.09
C ASP A 66 0.80 -0.90 8.09
N HIS A 67 -0.19 -0.77 8.97
CA HIS A 67 -0.47 -1.77 9.98
C HIS A 67 -1.04 -3.08 9.41
N TYR A 68 -1.56 -3.12 8.19
CA TYR A 68 -1.96 -4.39 7.56
C TYR A 68 -0.73 -5.20 7.14
N VAL A 69 0.25 -4.54 6.51
CA VAL A 69 1.53 -5.17 6.15
C VAL A 69 2.27 -5.65 7.39
N SER A 70 2.42 -4.79 8.40
CA SER A 70 3.15 -5.17 9.61
C SER A 70 2.45 -6.28 10.39
N ARG A 71 1.11 -6.28 10.50
CA ARG A 71 0.35 -7.39 11.12
C ARG A 71 0.59 -8.71 10.41
N MET A 72 0.65 -8.72 9.08
CA MET A 72 0.91 -9.93 8.31
C MET A 72 2.33 -10.45 8.52
N LEU A 73 3.35 -9.59 8.49
CA LEU A 73 4.74 -9.99 8.71
C LEU A 73 4.96 -10.48 10.16
N VAL A 74 4.36 -9.80 11.13
CA VAL A 74 4.38 -10.23 12.54
C VAL A 74 3.71 -11.59 12.72
N SER A 75 2.63 -11.88 11.98
CA SER A 75 2.01 -13.20 12.03
C SER A 75 2.92 -14.32 11.50
N GLN A 76 3.96 -13.99 10.74
CA GLN A 76 4.99 -14.92 10.26
C GLN A 76 6.24 -14.96 11.17
N GLY A 77 6.21 -14.25 12.30
CA GLY A 77 7.30 -14.23 13.28
C GLY A 77 8.30 -13.08 13.10
N VAL A 78 8.06 -12.14 12.20
CA VAL A 78 8.91 -10.94 12.06
C VAL A 78 8.60 -9.97 13.23
N PRO A 79 9.57 -9.60 14.07
CA PRO A 79 9.30 -8.66 15.16
C PRO A 79 9.07 -7.24 14.65
N LEU A 80 8.21 -6.46 15.32
CA LEU A 80 7.87 -5.08 14.90
C LEU A 80 9.09 -4.16 14.84
N GLU A 81 10.05 -4.33 15.74
CA GLU A 81 11.30 -3.57 15.74
C GLU A 81 12.17 -3.81 14.50
N ALA A 82 12.05 -4.97 13.83
CA ALA A 82 12.75 -5.21 12.57
C ALA A 82 12.12 -4.44 11.40
N LEU A 83 10.84 -4.07 11.52
CA LEU A 83 10.09 -3.32 10.50
C LEU A 83 10.27 -1.80 10.63
N GLY A 84 11.05 -1.32 11.59
CA GLY A 84 11.22 0.11 11.87
C GLY A 84 9.99 0.80 12.47
N VAL A 85 8.97 0.04 12.91
CA VAL A 85 7.76 0.59 13.51
C VAL A 85 8.10 1.19 14.89
N PRO A 86 7.86 2.50 15.13
CA PRO A 86 8.20 3.14 16.39
C PRO A 86 7.57 2.46 17.60
N ARG A 87 8.37 2.24 18.64
CA ARG A 87 7.90 1.62 19.89
C ARG A 87 7.36 2.66 20.85
N VAL A 88 6.30 2.30 21.58
CA VAL A 88 5.72 3.15 22.64
C VAL A 88 6.74 3.43 23.76
N ASP A 89 7.62 2.47 24.05
CA ASP A 89 8.67 2.59 25.06
C ASP A 89 9.92 3.34 24.57
N SER A 90 9.92 3.86 23.34
CA SER A 90 11.07 4.51 22.70
C SER A 90 12.32 3.61 22.61
N GLY A 91 12.16 2.29 22.67
CA GLY A 91 13.23 1.34 22.45
C GLY A 91 13.78 1.38 21.01
N PRO A 92 14.98 0.82 20.78
CA PRO A 92 15.60 0.80 19.46
C PRO A 92 14.77 -0.03 18.46
N VAL A 93 14.76 0.43 17.21
CA VAL A 93 14.17 -0.27 16.05
C VAL A 93 15.14 -0.17 14.88
N GLU A 94 15.01 -1.04 13.88
CA GLU A 94 15.81 -0.97 12.66
C GLU A 94 15.65 0.40 11.98
N GLN A 95 16.77 1.00 11.60
CA GLN A 95 16.86 2.32 10.98
C GLN A 95 17.30 2.23 9.50
N ASP A 96 17.83 1.08 9.09
CA ASP A 96 18.21 0.84 7.69
C ASP A 96 16.96 0.46 6.87
N HIS A 97 16.44 1.45 6.13
CA HIS A 97 15.23 1.26 5.31
C HIS A 97 15.42 0.20 4.21
N ARG A 98 16.67 -0.10 3.80
CA ARG A 98 16.94 -1.18 2.86
C ARG A 98 16.80 -2.55 3.51
N ARG A 99 17.19 -2.68 4.78
CA ARG A 99 16.94 -3.92 5.54
C ARG A 99 15.45 -4.12 5.79
N ILE A 100 14.73 -3.07 6.17
CA ILE A 100 13.26 -3.12 6.32
C ILE A 100 12.60 -3.59 5.02
N TRP A 101 13.03 -3.07 3.87
CA TRP A 101 12.50 -3.44 2.56
C TRP A 101 12.80 -4.89 2.13
N GLN A 102 13.86 -5.51 2.66
CA GLN A 102 14.34 -6.84 2.27
C GLN A 102 13.88 -7.98 3.18
N LEU A 103 13.03 -7.69 4.17
CA LEU A 103 12.41 -8.68 5.04
C LEU A 103 11.47 -9.63 4.30
#